data_AF-A0A2H9TK03-F1
#
_entry.id   AF-A0A2H9TK03-F1
#
_cell.length_a   1.000
_cell.length_b   1.000
_cell.length_c   1.000
_cell.angle_alpha   90.00
_cell.angle_beta   90.00
_cell.angle_gamma   90.00
#
_symmetry.space_group_name_H-M   'P 1'
#
loop_
_entity.id
_entity.type
_entity.pdbx_description
1 polymer ?
#
loop_
_entity_poly.entity_id
_entity_poly.type
_entity_poly.pdbx_seq_one_letter_code
_entity_poly.pdbx_strand_id
1 'polypeptide(L)'
;MKTSLSSPPSASQSSQLPPVEELQSRREQLEKVHHYTDALTLQELQILGESFVQLKQAQDRFVQNISTLTSLKSALPEQELMIPLTSSVYIKGVLANKDSVTVDIGTGYFVEKVAKANMPPHAIGSSICR
;
A
#
# COMPACT_ATOMS: atom_id res chain seq x y z
N MET A 1 -52.98 -54.66 -16.09
CA MET A 1 -52.34 -55.92 -16.52
C MET A 1 -50.84 -55.70 -16.53
N LYS A 2 -50.12 -56.48 -15.72
CA LYS A 2 -48.66 -56.47 -15.54
C LYS A 2 -48.02 -57.34 -16.63
N THR A 3 -46.87 -56.94 -17.16
CA THR A 3 -45.87 -57.81 -17.82
C THR A 3 -44.50 -57.09 -17.75
N SER A 4 -43.67 -57.45 -16.75
CA SER A 4 -42.40 -58.21 -16.85
C SER A 4 -41.22 -57.38 -17.40
N LEU A 5 -40.34 -56.83 -16.57
CA LEU A 5 -39.18 -57.47 -15.93
C LEU A 5 -38.22 -58.15 -16.93
N SER A 6 -37.17 -57.44 -17.36
CA SER A 6 -35.82 -58.03 -17.51
C SER A 6 -34.76 -56.92 -17.45
N SER A 7 -33.83 -57.10 -16.52
CA SER A 7 -32.69 -56.25 -16.23
C SER A 7 -31.63 -56.36 -17.32
N PRO A 8 -30.81 -55.32 -17.59
CA PRO A 8 -29.54 -55.54 -18.28
C PRO A 8 -28.50 -56.15 -17.31
N PRO A 9 -27.56 -56.97 -17.83
CA PRO A 9 -26.71 -57.86 -17.05
C PRO A 9 -25.50 -57.15 -16.42
N SER A 10 -25.09 -57.67 -15.27
CA SER A 10 -23.84 -57.34 -14.57
C SER A 10 -22.61 -57.92 -15.28
N ALA A 11 -21.49 -57.17 -15.18
CA ALA A 11 -20.08 -57.59 -15.29
C ALA A 11 -19.66 -58.21 -16.65
N SER A 12 -18.69 -57.65 -17.39
CA SER A 12 -17.29 -57.60 -16.99
C SER A 12 -16.49 -56.82 -18.05
N GLN A 13 -16.02 -55.61 -17.76
CA GLN A 13 -14.84 -55.05 -18.42
C GLN A 13 -13.99 -54.35 -17.37
N SER A 14 -12.77 -54.85 -17.23
CA SER A 14 -11.71 -54.38 -16.34
C SER A 14 -11.40 -52.90 -16.56
N SER A 15 -11.76 -52.05 -15.61
CA SER A 15 -11.09 -50.76 -15.40
C SER A 15 -10.15 -50.94 -14.21
N GLN A 16 -8.92 -51.33 -14.56
CA GLN A 16 -7.80 -51.47 -13.65
C GLN A 16 -7.63 -50.16 -12.90
N LEU A 17 -7.84 -50.20 -11.57
CA LEU A 17 -7.51 -49.08 -10.70
C LEU A 17 -6.03 -48.75 -10.93
N PRO A 18 -5.66 -47.46 -11.07
CA PRO A 18 -4.28 -47.07 -11.32
C PRO A 18 -3.37 -47.66 -10.23
N PRO A 19 -2.16 -48.14 -10.58
CA PRO A 19 -1.19 -48.66 -9.61
C PRO A 19 -0.97 -47.66 -8.47
N VAL A 20 -1.05 -48.13 -7.22
CA VAL A 20 -0.99 -47.29 -6.01
C VAL A 20 0.29 -46.44 -5.95
N GLU A 21 1.39 -46.92 -6.54
CA GLU A 21 2.68 -46.23 -6.65
C GLU A 21 2.59 -44.89 -7.41
N GLU A 22 1.83 -44.84 -8.51
CA GLU A 22 1.72 -43.65 -9.35
C GLU A 22 0.87 -42.58 -8.65
N LEU A 23 -0.14 -43.00 -7.89
CA LEU A 23 -0.96 -42.13 -7.05
C LEU A 23 -0.16 -41.56 -5.86
N GLN A 24 0.77 -42.34 -5.29
CA GLN A 24 1.66 -41.89 -4.22
C GLN A 24 2.62 -40.82 -4.73
N SER A 25 3.30 -41.06 -5.86
CA SER A 25 4.18 -40.07 -6.48
C SER A 25 3.43 -38.78 -6.83
N ARG A 26 2.19 -38.88 -7.32
CA ARG A 26 1.34 -37.72 -7.62
C ARG A 26 0.95 -36.93 -6.37
N ARG A 27 0.68 -37.58 -5.24
CA ARG A 27 0.41 -36.90 -3.96
C ARG A 27 1.62 -36.10 -3.49
N GLU A 28 2.81 -36.69 -3.54
CA GLU A 28 4.04 -36.00 -3.15
C GLU A 28 4.31 -34.76 -4.01
N GLN A 29 4.05 -34.86 -5.32
CA GLN A 29 4.14 -33.70 -6.21
C GLN A 29 3.10 -32.62 -5.88
N LEU A 30 1.87 -33.02 -5.52
CA LEU A 30 0.81 -32.08 -5.15
C LEU A 30 1.11 -31.35 -3.83
N GLU A 31 1.70 -32.04 -2.86
CA GLU A 31 2.15 -31.46 -1.59
C GLU A 31 3.24 -30.40 -1.82
N LYS A 32 4.21 -30.70 -2.71
CA LYS A 32 5.23 -29.70 -3.10
C LYS A 32 4.59 -28.47 -3.73
N VAL A 33 3.63 -28.63 -4.64
CA VAL A 33 2.95 -27.50 -5.28
C VAL A 33 2.18 -26.64 -4.28
N HIS A 34 1.48 -27.26 -3.32
CA HIS A 34 0.79 -26.51 -2.25
C HIS A 34 1.79 -25.69 -1.43
N HIS A 35 2.87 -26.32 -0.99
CA HIS A 35 3.90 -25.64 -0.20
C HIS A 35 4.52 -24.43 -0.93
N TYR A 36 4.84 -24.57 -2.22
CA TYR A 36 5.35 -23.46 -3.03
C TYR A 36 4.32 -22.35 -3.21
N THR A 37 3.03 -22.70 -3.34
CA THR A 37 1.96 -21.71 -3.49
C THR A 37 1.77 -20.91 -2.20
N ASP A 38 1.77 -21.57 -1.05
CA ASP A 38 1.63 -20.91 0.26
C ASP A 38 2.80 -19.96 0.55
N ALA A 39 4.03 -20.37 0.24
CA ALA A 39 5.21 -19.53 0.45
C ALA A 39 5.18 -18.25 -0.41
N LEU A 40 4.81 -18.37 -1.69
CA LEU A 40 4.76 -17.23 -2.61
C LEU A 40 3.63 -16.26 -2.26
N THR A 41 2.45 -16.77 -1.94
CA THR A 41 1.29 -15.93 -1.57
C THR A 41 1.55 -15.12 -0.30
N LEU A 42 2.19 -15.73 0.71
CA LEU A 42 2.59 -15.02 1.93
C LEU A 42 3.60 -13.90 1.65
N GLN A 43 4.58 -14.17 0.78
CA GLN A 43 5.60 -13.19 0.40
C GLN A 43 4.99 -11.98 -0.35
N GLU A 44 4.12 -12.22 -1.31
CA GLU A 44 3.44 -11.15 -2.07
C GLU A 44 2.57 -10.29 -1.15
N LEU A 45 1.84 -10.92 -0.23
CA LEU A 45 1.01 -10.22 0.75
C LEU A 45 1.87 -9.37 1.69
N GLN A 46 3.03 -9.89 2.12
CA GLN A 46 3.96 -9.15 2.95
C GLN A 46 4.47 -7.89 2.23
N ILE A 47 4.96 -8.02 0.99
CA ILE A 47 5.46 -6.88 0.19
C ILE A 47 4.36 -5.83 0.00
N LEU A 48 3.13 -6.28 -0.30
CA LEU A 48 1.99 -5.39 -0.45
C LEU A 48 1.65 -4.68 0.88
N GLY A 49 1.68 -5.41 2.00
CA GLY A 49 1.46 -4.86 3.33
C GLY A 49 2.49 -3.79 3.71
N GLU A 50 3.78 -4.06 3.47
CA GLU A 50 4.86 -3.11 3.70
C GLU A 50 4.71 -1.85 2.84
N SER A 51 4.41 -2.01 1.54
CA SER A 51 4.19 -0.90 0.62
C SER A 51 2.99 -0.04 1.03
N PHE A 52 1.91 -0.67 1.51
CA PHE A 52 0.74 0.03 2.03
C PHE A 52 1.06 0.85 3.27
N VAL A 53 1.82 0.30 4.21
CA VAL A 53 2.25 1.02 5.42
C VAL A 53 3.11 2.24 5.06
N GLN A 54 4.03 2.10 4.10
CA GLN A 54 4.87 3.22 3.64
C GLN A 54 4.02 4.33 3.01
N LEU A 55 3.07 3.98 2.13
CA LEU A 55 2.15 4.94 1.51
C LEU A 55 1.26 5.62 2.56
N LYS A 56 0.79 4.87 3.56
CA LYS A 56 0.00 5.42 4.66
C LYS A 56 0.82 6.41 5.49
N GLN A 57 2.07 6.07 5.81
CA GLN A 57 2.97 6.99 6.51
C GLN A 57 3.21 8.27 5.69
N ALA A 58 3.38 8.17 4.37
CA ALA A 58 3.49 9.34 3.50
C ALA A 58 2.23 10.22 3.56
N GLN A 59 1.04 9.62 3.48
CA GLN A 59 -0.24 10.34 3.64
C GLN A 59 -0.31 11.06 4.99
N ASP A 60 0.06 10.39 6.09
CA ASP A 60 -0.01 10.98 7.42
C ASP A 60 0.96 12.17 7.55
N ARG A 61 2.16 12.10 6.94
CA ARG A 61 3.09 13.24 6.84
C ARG A 61 2.48 14.41 6.07
N PHE A 62 1.77 14.17 4.96
CA PHE A 62 1.09 15.24 4.23
C PHE A 62 0.00 15.91 5.07
N VAL A 63 -0.79 15.14 5.82
CA VAL A 63 -1.82 15.67 6.72
C VAL A 63 -1.18 16.53 7.83
N GLN A 64 -0.09 16.05 8.45
CA GLN A 64 0.66 16.81 9.45
C GLN A 64 1.27 18.10 8.89
N ASN A 65 1.75 18.08 7.64
CA ASN A 65 2.27 19.28 6.98
C ASN A 65 1.16 20.31 6.75
N ILE A 66 -0.04 19.88 6.34
CA ILE A 66 -1.20 20.78 6.15
C ILE A 66 -1.61 21.43 7.47
N SER A 67 -1.67 20.67 8.57
CA SER A 67 -1.99 21.24 9.88
C SER A 67 -0.92 22.22 10.36
N THR A 68 0.36 21.88 10.19
CA THR A 68 1.49 22.76 10.53
C THR A 68 1.47 24.06 9.75
N LEU A 69 1.16 24.02 8.45
CA LEU A 69 0.99 25.22 7.62
C LEU A 69 -0.17 26.10 8.11
N THR A 70 -1.26 25.48 8.59
CA THR A 70 -2.39 26.21 9.16
C THR A 70 -2.01 26.90 10.46
N SER A 71 -1.28 26.20 11.34
CA SER A 71 -0.73 26.79 12.58
C SER A 71 0.27 27.92 12.29
N LEU A 72 1.13 27.77 11.29
CA LEU A 72 2.08 28.82 10.88
C LEU A 72 1.39 30.09 10.36
N LYS A 73 0.25 29.96 9.66
CA LYS A 73 -0.56 31.11 9.22
C LYS A 73 -1.19 31.88 10.38
N SER A 74 -1.58 31.17 11.45
CA SER A 74 -2.17 31.80 12.63
C SER A 74 -1.15 32.52 13.53
N ALA A 75 0.14 32.27 13.34
CA ALA A 75 1.21 32.90 14.11
C ALA A 75 1.38 34.38 13.74
N LEU A 76 1.58 35.24 14.73
CA LEU A 76 1.77 36.69 14.54
C LEU A 76 3.11 37.00 13.84
N PRO A 77 3.19 38.06 13.00
CA PRO A 77 4.47 38.53 12.49
C PRO A 77 5.41 38.81 13.67
N GLU A 78 6.66 38.37 13.57
CA GLU A 78 7.71 38.45 14.61
C GLU A 78 7.62 37.49 15.81
N GLN A 79 6.76 36.46 15.77
CA GLN A 79 6.77 35.43 16.80
C GLN A 79 8.08 34.63 16.83
N GLU A 80 8.73 34.54 18.01
CA GLU A 80 9.87 33.65 18.25
C GLU A 80 9.45 32.18 18.10
N LEU A 81 10.13 31.45 17.20
CA LEU A 81 9.98 30.01 17.00
C LEU A 81 11.27 29.30 17.44
N MET A 82 11.14 28.10 18.00
CA MET A 82 12.28 27.22 18.28
C MET A 82 12.51 26.30 17.09
N ILE A 83 13.69 26.40 16.48
CA ILE A 83 14.11 25.58 15.35
C ILE A 83 15.08 24.52 15.86
N PRO A 84 14.85 23.22 15.58
CA PRO A 84 15.81 22.17 15.90
C PRO A 84 17.01 22.28 14.96
N LEU A 85 18.20 22.50 15.53
CA LEU A 85 19.45 22.40 14.77
C LEU A 85 19.93 20.94 14.72
N THR A 86 19.74 20.22 15.83
CA THR A 86 20.05 18.79 15.99
C THR A 86 18.99 18.15 16.88
N SER A 87 19.06 16.83 17.09
CA SER A 87 18.12 16.09 17.95
C SER A 87 18.09 16.55 19.41
N SER A 88 19.08 17.32 19.87
CA SER A 88 19.19 17.75 21.27
C SER A 88 19.40 19.26 21.43
N VAL A 89 19.46 20.03 20.34
CA VAL A 89 19.71 21.47 20.38
C VAL A 89 18.64 22.22 19.60
N TYR A 90 17.97 23.12 20.30
CA TYR A 90 16.97 24.04 19.74
C TYR A 90 17.47 25.48 19.85
N ILE A 91 17.29 26.24 18.78
CA ILE A 91 17.71 27.64 18.71
C ILE A 91 16.47 28.49 18.46
N LYS A 92 16.41 29.65 19.12
CA LYS A 92 15.37 30.64 18.89
C LYS A 92 15.63 31.38 17.58
N GLY A 93 14.60 31.55 16.76
CA GLY A 93 14.65 32.33 15.53
C GLY A 93 13.30 32.96 15.22
N VAL A 94 13.33 33.98 14.36
CA VAL A 94 12.12 34.63 13.86
C VAL A 94 11.98 34.32 12.38
N LEU A 95 10.77 34.00 11.94
CA LEU A 95 10.48 33.68 10.54
C LEU A 95 10.38 34.97 9.71
N ALA A 96 11.29 35.16 8.77
CA ALA A 96 11.38 36.37 7.94
C ALA A 96 10.21 36.53 6.96
N ASN A 97 9.69 35.44 6.39
CA ASN A 97 8.56 35.43 5.47
C ASN A 97 7.64 34.24 5.76
N LYS A 98 6.34 34.50 5.92
CA LYS A 98 5.31 33.47 6.17
C LYS A 98 4.50 33.11 4.94
N ASP A 99 4.55 33.97 3.92
CA ASP A 99 3.68 33.88 2.75
C ASP A 99 4.22 32.95 1.67
N SER A 100 5.53 32.67 1.66
CA SER A 100 6.14 31.71 0.75
C SER A 100 6.59 30.45 1.47
N VAL A 101 6.27 29.31 0.87
CA VAL A 101 6.65 27.97 1.34
C VAL A 101 7.24 27.22 0.17
N THR A 102 8.35 26.54 0.42
CA THR A 102 8.98 25.68 -0.59
C THR A 102 8.43 24.26 -0.45
N VAL A 103 7.95 23.69 -1.56
CA VAL A 103 7.40 22.33 -1.63
C VAL A 103 8.32 21.46 -2.46
N ASP A 104 8.73 20.31 -1.90
CA ASP A 104 9.46 19.27 -2.62
C ASP A 104 8.52 18.49 -3.54
N ILE A 105 8.87 18.41 -4.82
CA ILE A 105 8.12 17.64 -5.83
C ILE A 105 8.78 16.29 -6.16
N GLY A 106 9.98 16.03 -5.61
CA GLY A 106 10.79 14.84 -5.87
C GLY A 106 11.96 15.09 -6.83
N THR A 107 12.86 14.10 -6.94
CA THR A 107 14.06 14.14 -7.81
C THR A 107 15.01 15.33 -7.58
N GLY A 108 14.91 16.00 -6.41
CA GLY A 108 15.74 17.14 -6.04
C GLY A 108 15.21 18.50 -6.52
N TYR A 109 13.96 18.56 -7.01
CA TYR A 109 13.34 19.81 -7.42
C TYR A 109 12.43 20.38 -6.32
N PHE A 110 12.50 21.69 -6.16
CA PHE A 110 11.74 22.44 -5.17
C PHE A 110 10.97 23.56 -5.85
N VAL A 111 9.69 23.70 -5.51
CA VAL A 111 8.83 24.76 -6.04
C VAL A 111 8.43 25.70 -4.92
N GLU A 112 8.69 26.98 -5.10
CA GLU A 112 8.16 28.01 -4.21
C GLU A 112 6.67 28.22 -4.50
N LYS A 113 5.84 28.09 -3.47
CA LYS A 113 4.40 28.32 -3.52
C LYS A 113 4.01 29.38 -2.51
N VAL A 114 3.14 30.28 -2.93
CA VAL A 114 2.46 31.18 -2.01
C VAL A 114 1.47 30.39 -1.17
N ALA A 115 1.55 30.54 0.14
CA ALA A 115 0.70 29.91 1.14
C ALA A 115 -0.72 30.52 1.14
N LYS A 116 -1.39 30.60 -0.02
CA LYS A 116 -2.77 31.10 -0.10
C LYS A 116 -3.72 30.20 0.69
N ALA A 117 -4.63 30.83 1.43
CA ALA A 117 -5.53 30.22 2.41
C ALA A 117 -6.56 29.22 1.84
N ASN A 118 -6.76 29.17 0.52
CA ASN A 118 -7.80 28.36 -0.12
C ASN A 118 -7.25 27.48 -1.25
N MET A 119 -6.26 26.63 -0.96
CA MET A 119 -5.98 25.51 -1.86
C MET A 119 -6.89 24.34 -1.46
N PRO A 120 -7.95 24.04 -2.23
CA PRO A 120 -8.77 22.88 -1.92
C PRO A 120 -7.91 21.60 -2.03
N PRO A 121 -8.22 20.54 -1.26
CA PRO A 121 -7.43 19.30 -1.24
C PRO A 121 -7.30 18.63 -2.61
N HIS A 122 -8.10 19.04 -3.60
CA HIS A 122 -8.08 18.53 -4.98
C HIS A 122 -7.29 19.40 -5.98
N ALA A 123 -6.79 20.58 -5.62
CA ALA A 123 -6.12 21.50 -6.56
C ALA A 123 -4.65 21.16 -6.86
N ILE A 124 -4.04 20.24 -6.11
CA ILE A 124 -2.62 19.90 -6.28
C ILE A 124 -2.41 19.13 -7.60
N GLY A 125 -3.39 18.35 -8.06
CA GLY A 125 -3.30 17.58 -9.32
C GLY A 125 -3.62 18.35 -10.60
N SER A 126 -4.29 19.51 -10.53
CA SER A 126 -4.76 20.22 -11.75
C SER A 126 -3.72 21.17 -12.35
N SER A 127 -2.65 21.51 -11.60
CA SER A 127 -1.63 22.46 -12.05
C SER A 127 -0.38 21.83 -12.66
N ILE A 128 -0.33 20.49 -12.75
CA ILE A 128 0.80 19.75 -13.36
C ILE A 128 0.47 19.13 -14.73
N CYS A 129 -0.80 19.20 -15.16
CA CYS A 129 -1.28 18.71 -16.47
C CYS A 129 -1.83 19.84 -17.36
N ARG A 130 -1.16 21.00 -17.41
CA ARG A 130 -1.38 22.00 -18.47
C ARG A 130 -0.07 22.33 -19.16
#